data_AF-A0A1Q8RU32-F1
#
_entry.id   AF-A0A1Q8RU32-F1
#
_cell.length_a   1.000
_cell.length_b   1.000
_cell.length_c   1.000
_cell.angle_alpha   90.00
_cell.angle_beta   90.00
_cell.angle_gamma   90.00
#
_symmetry.space_group_name_H-M   'P 1'
#
loop_
_entity.id
_entity.type
_entity.pdbx_description
1 polymer ?
#
loop_
_entity_poly.entity_id
_entity_poly.type
_entity_poly.pdbx_seq_one_letter_code
_entity_poly.pdbx_strand_id
1 'polypeptide(L)'
;MSAALASSTITSPASTATAASTGIPTAALTTTFTPPAQCTENHLTMLVGALEKIWINEPVPLPGSTISSCYPTQWLSGYTSIMSESSSIAPFISPLVCPSGWNTESSTWSSGYIACCAPGFTFAAPSKTADSDRPAYGGTCYSDFDLSQTATVTVYNPVELSTTIAWVATTTPAQAYAHPIDGIAADYTPGPTRTYSDGNSSPRIGSSTLDESSGPKQEGNSRAALVIGFLLASVLVW
;
A
#
# COMPACT_ATOMS: atom_id res chain seq x y z
N MET A 1 -37.73 -66.32 -28.40
CA MET A 1 -37.75 -64.86 -28.17
C MET A 1 -36.60 -64.55 -27.24
N SER A 2 -35.45 -64.14 -27.79
CA SER A 2 -34.24 -63.79 -27.02
C SER A 2 -34.04 -62.28 -27.09
N ALA A 3 -34.04 -61.62 -25.94
CA ALA A 3 -33.79 -60.18 -25.82
C ALA A 3 -32.31 -59.95 -25.47
N ALA A 4 -31.62 -59.16 -26.28
CA ALA A 4 -30.25 -58.72 -26.03
C ALA A 4 -30.24 -57.47 -25.14
N LEU A 5 -29.39 -57.46 -24.12
CA LEU A 5 -29.14 -56.31 -23.24
C LEU A 5 -27.91 -55.53 -23.77
N ALA A 6 -28.13 -54.26 -24.13
CA ALA A 6 -27.07 -53.34 -24.52
C ALA A 6 -26.48 -52.66 -23.28
N SER A 7 -25.14 -52.64 -23.18
CA SER A 7 -24.39 -51.99 -22.10
C SER A 7 -23.88 -50.63 -22.59
N SER A 8 -24.30 -49.55 -21.93
CA SER A 8 -23.90 -48.19 -22.26
C SER A 8 -22.79 -47.72 -21.31
N THR A 9 -21.57 -47.59 -21.84
CA THR A 9 -20.43 -46.98 -21.14
C THR A 9 -20.54 -45.45 -21.18
N ILE A 10 -20.76 -44.84 -20.02
CA ILE A 10 -20.71 -43.39 -19.82
C ILE A 10 -19.25 -43.01 -19.54
N THR A 11 -18.64 -42.23 -20.43
CA THR A 11 -17.30 -41.67 -20.23
C THR A 11 -17.45 -40.30 -19.57
N SER A 12 -17.06 -40.17 -18.30
CA SER A 12 -17.01 -38.88 -17.62
C SER A 12 -15.86 -38.03 -18.14
N PRO A 13 -16.07 -36.74 -18.45
CA PRO A 13 -14.98 -35.84 -18.82
C PRO A 13 -14.05 -35.61 -17.61
N ALA A 14 -12.75 -35.72 -17.86
CA ALA A 14 -11.72 -35.43 -16.87
C ALA A 14 -11.67 -33.90 -16.63
N SER A 15 -12.14 -33.46 -15.47
CA SER A 15 -11.97 -32.10 -15.00
C SER A 15 -10.48 -31.83 -14.78
N THR A 16 -9.90 -30.98 -15.62
CA THR A 16 -8.54 -30.48 -15.42
C THR A 16 -8.60 -29.51 -14.24
N ALA A 17 -8.07 -29.90 -13.09
CA ALA A 17 -7.96 -29.02 -11.93
C ALA A 17 -6.92 -27.95 -12.23
N THR A 18 -7.38 -26.73 -12.56
CA THR A 18 -6.53 -25.54 -12.57
C THR A 18 -6.01 -25.35 -11.15
N ALA A 19 -4.69 -25.38 -10.96
CA ALA A 19 -4.09 -25.04 -9.69
C ALA A 19 -4.56 -23.64 -9.28
N ALA A 20 -5.21 -23.54 -8.11
CA ALA A 20 -5.54 -22.26 -7.53
C ALA A 20 -4.21 -21.55 -7.20
N SER A 21 -3.80 -20.61 -8.04
CA SER A 21 -2.83 -19.60 -7.65
C SER A 21 -3.40 -18.92 -6.41
N THR A 22 -2.68 -18.94 -5.30
CA THR A 22 -2.93 -18.07 -4.14
C THR A 22 -2.62 -16.64 -4.58
N GLY A 23 -3.46 -16.09 -5.45
CA GLY A 23 -3.34 -14.74 -5.96
C GLY A 23 -3.54 -13.76 -4.82
N ILE A 24 -2.71 -12.73 -4.79
CA ILE A 24 -2.93 -11.58 -3.91
C ILE A 24 -4.36 -11.07 -4.20
N PRO A 25 -5.23 -10.90 -3.19
CA PRO A 25 -6.57 -10.37 -3.43
C PRO A 25 -6.44 -8.99 -4.06
N THR A 26 -6.90 -8.87 -5.30
CA THR A 26 -6.80 -7.65 -6.10
C THR A 26 -8.15 -6.96 -6.14
N ALA A 27 -8.19 -5.68 -5.77
CA ALA A 27 -9.32 -4.82 -6.08
C ALA A 27 -9.02 -3.99 -7.33
N ALA A 28 -10.02 -3.72 -8.16
CA ALA A 28 -9.86 -2.88 -9.35
C ALA A 28 -10.35 -1.45 -9.04
N LEU A 29 -9.55 -0.45 -9.41
CA LEU A 29 -9.95 0.96 -9.40
C LEU A 29 -9.78 1.53 -10.80
N THR A 30 -10.82 1.37 -11.62
CA THR A 30 -10.84 1.80 -13.04
C THR A 30 -11.29 3.23 -13.25
N THR A 31 -11.74 3.92 -12.21
CA THR A 31 -12.24 5.30 -12.27
C THR A 31 -11.54 6.15 -11.22
N THR A 32 -11.30 7.41 -11.56
CA THR A 32 -10.72 8.38 -10.63
C THR A 32 -11.71 8.67 -9.51
N PHE A 33 -11.32 8.35 -8.28
CA PHE A 33 -12.01 8.80 -7.08
C PHE A 33 -11.63 10.24 -6.75
N THR A 34 -12.62 11.07 -6.47
CA THR A 34 -12.42 12.43 -5.94
C THR A 34 -12.81 12.42 -4.47
N PRO A 35 -11.85 12.47 -3.53
CA PRO A 35 -12.18 12.53 -2.12
C PRO A 35 -12.97 13.80 -1.80
N PRO A 36 -13.92 13.74 -0.87
CA PRO A 36 -14.55 14.93 -0.32
C PRO A 36 -13.53 15.93 0.24
N ALA A 37 -13.85 17.23 0.22
CA ALA A 37 -12.92 18.29 0.64
C ALA A 37 -12.41 18.11 2.08
N GLN A 38 -13.26 17.63 3.00
CA GLN A 38 -12.85 17.35 4.37
C GLN A 38 -11.67 16.38 4.45
N CYS A 39 -11.56 15.43 3.51
CA CYS A 39 -10.45 14.47 3.49
C CYS A 39 -9.11 15.10 3.10
N THR A 40 -9.13 16.33 2.60
CA THR A 40 -7.93 17.13 2.29
C THR A 40 -7.58 18.15 3.38
N GLU A 41 -8.42 18.32 4.41
CA GLU A 41 -8.23 19.31 5.48
C GLU A 41 -7.25 18.84 6.59
N ASN A 42 -6.31 17.93 6.29
CA ASN A 42 -5.35 17.38 7.26
C ASN A 42 -6.02 16.77 8.50
N HIS A 43 -7.01 15.90 8.33
CA HIS A 43 -7.45 15.04 9.42
C HIS A 43 -6.35 14.01 9.72
N LEU A 44 -5.54 14.35 10.72
CA LEU A 44 -4.48 13.51 11.18
C LEU A 44 -4.99 12.58 12.28
N THR A 45 -4.50 11.35 12.27
CA THR A 45 -4.86 10.28 13.17
C THR A 45 -3.61 9.75 13.84
N MET A 46 -3.62 9.69 15.17
CA MET A 46 -2.54 9.11 15.97
C MET A 46 -3.04 7.85 16.66
N LEU A 47 -2.30 6.76 16.49
CA LEU A 47 -2.62 5.46 17.08
C LEU A 47 -1.77 5.26 18.34
N VAL A 48 -2.40 5.35 19.52
CA VAL A 48 -1.71 5.16 20.80
C VAL A 48 -1.23 3.70 20.92
N GLY A 49 0.07 3.51 21.16
CA GLY A 49 0.72 2.19 21.17
C GLY A 49 1.40 1.82 19.84
N ALA A 50 1.15 2.56 18.76
CA ALA A 50 1.67 2.32 17.42
C ALA A 50 2.84 3.26 17.07
N LEU A 51 3.83 3.33 17.98
CA LEU A 51 5.01 4.20 17.87
C LEU A 51 4.70 5.71 17.74
N GLU A 52 3.49 6.13 18.11
CA GLU A 52 3.03 7.53 18.10
C GLU A 52 3.15 8.22 16.72
N LYS A 53 3.11 7.42 15.64
CA LYS A 53 3.07 7.96 14.29
C LYS A 53 1.76 8.70 14.04
N ILE A 54 1.86 9.80 13.32
CA ILE A 54 0.73 10.62 12.89
C ILE A 54 0.44 10.26 11.43
N TRP A 55 -0.74 9.70 11.18
CA TRP A 55 -1.19 9.26 9.86
C TRP A 55 -2.21 10.23 9.30
N ILE A 56 -2.21 10.49 8.00
CA ILE A 56 -3.31 11.21 7.35
C ILE A 56 -4.46 10.22 7.11
N ASN A 57 -5.62 10.54 7.65
CA ASN A 57 -6.86 9.76 7.46
C ASN A 57 -6.66 8.25 7.64
N GLU A 58 -6.07 7.73 8.72
CA GLU A 58 -5.85 6.29 8.87
C GLU A 58 -7.14 5.51 8.53
N PRO A 59 -7.16 4.66 7.48
CA PRO A 59 -8.40 4.06 6.99
C PRO A 59 -9.07 3.16 8.02
N VAL A 60 -8.25 2.48 8.84
CA VAL A 60 -8.70 1.52 9.85
C VAL A 60 -7.99 1.85 11.17
N PRO A 61 -8.37 2.96 11.84
CA PRO A 61 -7.64 3.45 13.01
C PRO A 61 -7.83 2.54 14.23
N LEU A 62 -8.86 1.68 14.21
CA LEU A 62 -9.13 0.68 15.23
C LEU A 62 -9.66 -0.61 14.61
N PRO A 63 -9.46 -1.75 15.28
CA PRO A 63 -10.13 -2.99 14.89
C PRO A 63 -11.65 -2.78 14.83
N GLY A 64 -12.25 -3.07 13.67
CA GLY A 64 -13.70 -2.92 13.46
C GLY A 64 -14.17 -1.48 13.16
N SER A 65 -13.27 -0.50 13.05
CA SER A 65 -13.58 0.86 12.61
C SER A 65 -12.98 1.12 11.24
N THR A 66 -13.77 1.62 10.29
CA THR A 66 -13.27 2.00 8.97
C THR A 66 -13.76 3.40 8.61
N ILE A 67 -12.84 4.32 8.36
CA ILE A 67 -13.16 5.67 7.87
C ILE A 67 -13.36 5.59 6.37
N SER A 68 -14.61 5.42 5.94
CA SER A 68 -14.91 5.13 4.54
C SER A 68 -15.07 6.34 3.63
N SER A 69 -15.28 7.53 4.20
CA SER A 69 -15.58 8.75 3.46
C SER A 69 -14.41 9.27 2.63
N CYS A 70 -13.17 8.93 2.99
CA CYS A 70 -11.95 9.46 2.37
C CYS A 70 -11.29 8.53 1.37
N TYR A 71 -11.85 7.35 1.16
CA TYR A 71 -11.27 6.32 0.31
C TYR A 71 -12.33 5.67 -0.59
N PRO A 72 -11.95 5.22 -1.79
CA PRO A 72 -12.76 4.30 -2.58
C PRO A 72 -13.15 3.07 -1.77
N THR A 73 -14.39 2.63 -1.89
CA THR A 73 -14.88 1.44 -1.16
C THR A 73 -14.12 0.17 -1.52
N GLN A 74 -13.61 0.08 -2.76
CA GLN A 74 -12.77 -1.02 -3.24
C GLN A 74 -11.43 -1.11 -2.50
N TRP A 75 -10.90 0.02 -2.03
CA TRP A 75 -9.69 0.02 -1.20
C TRP A 75 -9.99 -0.51 0.18
N LEU A 76 -11.04 0.00 0.81
CA LEU A 76 -11.38 -0.33 2.19
C LEU A 76 -11.65 -1.82 2.41
N SER A 77 -12.21 -2.52 1.42
CA SER A 77 -12.45 -3.97 1.52
C SER A 77 -11.18 -4.81 1.65
N GLY A 78 -10.03 -4.29 1.23
CA GLY A 78 -8.76 -4.98 1.28
C GLY A 78 -7.84 -4.54 2.42
N TYR A 79 -8.20 -3.49 3.16
CA TYR A 79 -7.42 -3.04 4.31
C TYR A 79 -7.56 -4.02 5.48
N THR A 80 -6.44 -4.32 6.14
CA THR A 80 -6.43 -5.09 7.40
C THR A 80 -5.76 -4.26 8.49
N SER A 81 -6.44 -4.12 9.64
CA SER A 81 -5.88 -3.40 10.79
C SER A 81 -4.76 -4.22 11.43
N ILE A 82 -3.59 -3.63 11.63
CA ILE A 82 -2.52 -4.24 12.44
C ILE A 82 -2.05 -3.23 13.49
N MET A 83 -2.79 -3.19 14.59
CA MET A 83 -2.48 -2.31 15.74
C MET A 83 -1.07 -2.53 16.30
N SER A 84 -0.49 -3.72 16.13
CA SER A 84 0.88 -4.05 16.59
C SER A 84 1.99 -3.53 15.68
N GLU A 85 1.70 -3.13 14.43
CA GLU A 85 2.72 -2.78 13.42
C GLU A 85 2.59 -1.34 12.92
N SER A 86 2.25 -0.43 13.84
CA SER A 86 2.15 1.02 13.63
C SER A 86 0.99 1.51 12.75
N SER A 87 0.34 0.65 11.95
CA SER A 87 -0.82 1.01 11.10
C SER A 87 -1.48 -0.21 10.39
N SER A 88 -2.49 0.02 9.56
CA SER A 88 -3.12 -0.98 8.69
C SER A 88 -2.27 -1.39 7.47
N ILE A 89 -2.61 -2.51 6.83
CA ILE A 89 -2.01 -2.94 5.56
C ILE A 89 -2.89 -2.49 4.40
N ALA A 90 -2.30 -1.76 3.46
CA ALA A 90 -2.95 -1.38 2.21
C ALA A 90 -3.04 -2.57 1.22
N PRO A 91 -4.19 -2.74 0.54
CA PRO A 91 -4.35 -3.77 -0.48
C PRO A 91 -3.58 -3.46 -1.75
N PHE A 92 -3.30 -4.51 -2.51
CA PHE A 92 -2.80 -4.40 -3.88
C PHE A 92 -3.96 -4.14 -4.85
N ILE A 93 -3.81 -3.13 -5.71
CA ILE A 93 -4.88 -2.68 -6.62
C ILE A 93 -4.47 -2.94 -8.07
N SER A 94 -5.30 -3.65 -8.84
CA SER A 94 -5.02 -3.92 -10.25
C SER A 94 -6.31 -4.14 -11.03
N PRO A 95 -6.60 -3.34 -12.06
CA PRO A 95 -5.89 -2.11 -12.45
C PRO A 95 -6.04 -0.97 -11.43
N LEU A 96 -5.03 -0.09 -11.35
CA LEU A 96 -4.96 1.06 -10.46
C LEU A 96 -4.91 2.37 -11.25
N VAL A 97 -5.82 3.29 -10.93
CA VAL A 97 -5.75 4.71 -11.27
C VAL A 97 -5.54 5.49 -9.98
N CYS A 98 -4.51 6.34 -9.90
CA CYS A 98 -4.32 7.19 -8.71
C CYS A 98 -5.51 8.15 -8.55
N PRO A 99 -5.96 8.44 -7.31
CA PRO A 99 -7.01 9.41 -7.09
C PRO A 99 -6.65 10.80 -7.63
N SER A 100 -7.67 11.63 -7.84
CA SER A 100 -7.46 12.98 -8.37
C SER A 100 -6.55 13.81 -7.44
N GLY A 101 -5.54 14.45 -8.01
CA GLY A 101 -4.57 15.30 -7.29
C GLY A 101 -3.46 14.54 -6.56
N TRP A 102 -3.49 13.20 -6.54
CA TRP A 102 -2.44 12.40 -5.95
C TRP A 102 -1.22 12.31 -6.86
N ASN A 103 -0.04 12.22 -6.26
CA ASN A 103 1.20 12.00 -6.98
C ASN A 103 1.30 10.52 -7.37
N THR A 104 1.64 10.26 -8.64
CA THR A 104 1.94 8.91 -9.14
C THR A 104 3.43 8.69 -9.17
N GLU A 105 3.89 7.73 -8.37
CA GLU A 105 5.24 7.21 -8.41
C GLU A 105 5.27 6.04 -9.37
N SER A 106 5.85 6.25 -10.55
CA SER A 106 6.02 5.25 -11.60
C SER A 106 7.47 5.11 -12.06
N SER A 107 8.32 6.08 -11.70
CA SER A 107 9.69 6.22 -12.21
C SER A 107 10.63 5.08 -11.81
N THR A 108 10.22 4.26 -10.84
CA THR A 108 11.04 3.19 -10.24
C THR A 108 10.77 1.80 -10.81
N TRP A 109 9.70 1.56 -11.57
CA TRP A 109 9.30 0.20 -11.94
C TRP A 109 8.92 0.04 -13.43
N SER A 110 9.54 -0.93 -14.09
CA SER A 110 9.33 -1.22 -15.51
C SER A 110 8.12 -2.13 -15.79
N SER A 111 7.47 -2.68 -14.76
CA SER A 111 6.38 -3.65 -14.86
C SER A 111 4.99 -3.02 -15.02
N GLY A 112 4.91 -1.70 -15.15
CA GLY A 112 3.64 -0.97 -15.04
C GLY A 112 3.16 -0.80 -13.62
N TYR A 113 3.96 -1.21 -12.64
CA TYR A 113 3.67 -1.03 -11.23
C TYR A 113 3.82 0.45 -10.85
N ILE A 114 2.87 0.96 -10.07
CA ILE A 114 2.84 2.34 -9.58
C ILE A 114 2.48 2.36 -8.10
N ALA A 115 2.86 3.44 -7.43
CA ALA A 115 2.37 3.80 -6.10
C ALA A 115 1.78 5.21 -6.14
N CYS A 116 0.69 5.44 -5.40
CA CYS A 116 0.02 6.71 -5.32
C CYS A 116 0.19 7.31 -3.91
N CYS A 117 0.60 8.58 -3.83
CA CYS A 117 0.67 9.34 -2.59
C CYS A 117 -0.28 10.55 -2.60
N ALA A 118 -0.84 10.87 -1.44
CA ALA A 118 -1.71 12.04 -1.27
C ALA A 118 -1.00 13.34 -1.70
N PRO A 119 -1.75 14.38 -2.12
CA PRO A 119 -1.16 15.67 -2.47
C PRO A 119 -0.29 16.21 -1.33
N GLY A 120 0.93 16.67 -1.64
CA GLY A 120 1.87 17.19 -0.64
C GLY A 120 2.64 16.12 0.15
N PHE A 121 2.47 14.84 -0.18
CA PHE A 121 3.26 13.74 0.36
C PHE A 121 4.27 13.24 -0.68
N THR A 122 5.45 12.87 -0.19
CA THR A 122 6.55 12.26 -0.94
C THR A 122 6.61 10.77 -0.63
N PHE A 123 6.83 9.93 -1.64
CA PHE A 123 7.00 8.51 -1.42
C PHE A 123 8.41 8.16 -0.94
N ALA A 124 8.49 7.41 0.15
CA ALA A 124 9.68 6.68 0.58
C ALA A 124 9.49 5.19 0.27
N ALA A 125 10.34 4.68 -0.63
CA ALA A 125 10.39 3.24 -0.92
C ALA A 125 10.80 2.44 0.34
N PRO A 126 10.34 1.19 0.48
CA PRO A 126 10.76 0.33 1.58
C PRO A 126 12.28 0.10 1.51
N SER A 127 12.96 0.18 2.67
CA SER A 127 14.41 -0.09 2.75
C SER A 127 14.76 -1.56 2.46
N LYS A 128 13.78 -2.46 2.58
CA LYS A 128 13.86 -3.87 2.21
C LYS A 128 12.58 -4.27 1.51
N THR A 129 12.69 -4.81 0.32
CA THR A 129 11.56 -5.38 -0.41
C THR A 129 11.08 -6.64 0.32
N ALA A 130 9.88 -6.57 0.89
CA ALA A 130 9.26 -7.73 1.55
C ALA A 130 8.53 -8.65 0.55
N ASP A 131 8.07 -8.08 -0.56
CA ASP A 131 7.39 -8.77 -1.66
C ASP A 131 7.95 -8.25 -2.99
N SER A 132 8.58 -9.13 -3.78
CA SER A 132 9.18 -8.75 -5.07
C SER A 132 8.15 -8.35 -6.13
N ASP A 133 6.92 -8.84 -6.01
CA ASP A 133 5.82 -8.53 -6.93
C ASP A 133 5.11 -7.22 -6.52
N ARG A 134 5.35 -6.75 -5.29
CA ARG A 134 4.89 -5.45 -4.78
C ARG A 134 6.05 -4.60 -4.27
N PRO A 135 6.87 -4.01 -5.16
CA PRO A 135 8.07 -3.31 -4.73
C PRO A 135 7.83 -2.01 -3.94
N ALA A 136 6.61 -1.48 -3.89
CA ALA A 136 6.24 -0.40 -2.95
C ALA A 136 5.64 -0.92 -1.63
N TYR A 137 5.43 -2.23 -1.48
CA TYR A 137 4.88 -2.82 -0.26
C TYR A 137 5.83 -2.61 0.92
N GLY A 138 5.29 -2.04 2.00
CA GLY A 138 6.07 -1.58 3.16
C GLY A 138 6.74 -0.21 2.97
N GLY A 139 6.53 0.45 1.83
CA GLY A 139 6.86 1.85 1.63
C GLY A 139 5.94 2.77 2.43
N THR A 140 6.23 4.06 2.43
CA THR A 140 5.42 5.05 3.16
C THR A 140 5.41 6.37 2.41
N CYS A 141 4.24 6.99 2.28
CA CYS A 141 4.16 8.39 1.87
C CYS A 141 4.37 9.26 3.11
N TYR A 142 5.15 10.33 3.03
CA TYR A 142 5.37 11.22 4.16
C TYR A 142 5.32 12.70 3.77
N SER A 143 5.01 13.54 4.74
CA SER A 143 5.06 15.00 4.64
C SER A 143 5.70 15.55 5.90
N ASP A 144 6.59 16.53 5.77
CA ASP A 144 7.30 17.11 6.90
C ASP A 144 6.48 18.22 7.54
N PHE A 145 6.55 18.31 8.87
CA PHE A 145 6.08 19.45 9.64
C PHE A 145 7.22 20.41 9.90
N ASP A 146 6.94 21.70 9.78
CA ASP A 146 7.83 22.74 10.26
C ASP A 146 7.91 22.71 11.80
N LEU A 147 9.05 23.14 12.36
CA LEU A 147 9.19 23.27 13.81
C LEU A 147 8.12 24.21 14.35
N SER A 148 7.46 23.80 15.43
CA SER A 148 6.35 24.52 16.07
C SER A 148 5.07 24.64 15.22
N GLN A 149 4.97 23.92 14.09
CA GLN A 149 3.72 23.80 13.37
C GLN A 149 2.68 23.07 14.23
N THR A 150 1.49 23.65 14.33
CA THR A 150 0.35 23.04 15.01
C THR A 150 -0.54 22.31 14.00
N ALA A 151 -0.97 21.10 14.34
CA ALA A 151 -1.94 20.33 13.58
C ALA A 151 -3.04 19.74 14.48
N THR A 152 -4.23 19.57 13.93
CA THR A 152 -5.32 18.90 14.63
C THR A 152 -5.19 17.39 14.45
N VAL A 153 -5.04 16.67 15.55
CA VAL A 153 -4.82 15.22 15.56
C VAL A 153 -5.91 14.53 16.35
N THR A 154 -6.60 13.60 15.71
CA THR A 154 -7.52 12.66 16.34
C THR A 154 -6.74 11.49 16.91
N VAL A 155 -6.79 11.31 18.23
CA VAL A 155 -6.04 10.28 18.94
C VAL A 155 -6.96 9.10 19.22
N TYR A 156 -6.54 7.91 18.81
CA TYR A 156 -7.22 6.65 19.08
C TYR A 156 -6.43 5.83 20.10
N ASN A 157 -7.10 5.37 21.16
CA ASN A 157 -6.55 4.34 22.03
C ASN A 157 -6.89 2.96 21.46
N PRO A 158 -6.34 1.83 21.94
CA PRO A 158 -6.59 0.53 21.33
C PRO A 158 -8.05 0.03 21.29
N VAL A 159 -8.99 0.72 21.94
CA VAL A 159 -10.38 0.29 22.11
C VAL A 159 -11.37 1.27 21.48
N GLU A 160 -11.09 2.58 21.53
CA GLU A 160 -12.01 3.63 21.11
C GLU A 160 -11.29 4.93 20.69
N LEU A 161 -12.07 5.82 20.07
CA LEU A 161 -11.67 7.22 19.88
C LEU A 161 -11.36 7.81 21.26
N SER A 162 -10.12 8.24 21.47
CA SER A 162 -9.74 8.80 22.75
C SER A 162 -10.09 10.28 22.83
N THR A 163 -9.65 11.09 21.86
CA THR A 163 -9.85 12.55 21.87
C THR A 163 -9.37 13.21 20.56
N THR A 164 -9.59 14.51 20.39
CA THR A 164 -8.92 15.33 19.37
C THR A 164 -8.08 16.40 20.06
N ILE A 165 -6.82 16.55 19.66
CA ILE A 165 -5.87 17.50 20.26
C ILE A 165 -5.28 18.45 19.23
N ALA A 166 -4.85 19.62 19.70
CA ALA A 166 -3.86 20.42 18.99
C ALA A 166 -2.48 19.85 19.28
N TRP A 167 -1.88 19.16 18.31
CA TRP A 167 -0.53 18.63 18.40
C TRP A 167 0.44 19.66 17.82
N VAL A 168 1.61 19.83 18.44
CA VAL A 168 2.64 20.78 18.01
C VAL A 168 3.91 20.01 17.69
N ALA A 169 4.49 20.26 16.52
CA ALA A 169 5.77 19.70 16.12
C ALA A 169 6.90 20.26 17.01
N THR A 170 7.41 19.45 17.93
CA THR A 170 8.48 19.85 18.86
C THR A 170 9.89 19.53 18.38
N THR A 171 10.01 18.79 17.27
CA THR A 171 11.29 18.35 16.68
C THR A 171 11.27 18.54 15.17
N THR A 172 12.45 18.49 14.55
CA THR A 172 12.60 18.57 13.08
C THR A 172 13.56 17.48 12.61
N PRO A 173 13.16 16.62 11.64
CA PRO A 173 11.83 16.57 11.03
C PRO A 173 10.82 15.85 11.93
N ALA A 174 9.66 16.47 12.16
CA ALA A 174 8.47 15.73 12.54
C ALA A 174 7.67 15.46 11.26
N GLN A 175 6.97 14.33 11.18
CA GLN A 175 6.38 13.88 9.91
C GLN A 175 4.95 13.37 10.10
N ALA A 176 4.11 13.66 9.11
CA ALA A 176 2.87 12.92 8.87
C ALA A 176 3.15 11.81 7.86
N TYR A 177 2.46 10.68 8.03
CA TYR A 177 2.58 9.51 7.18
C TYR A 177 1.26 9.20 6.48
N ALA A 178 1.33 8.55 5.33
CA ALA A 178 0.19 7.99 4.62
C ALA A 178 0.57 6.64 4.03
N HIS A 179 -0.43 5.78 3.86
CA HIS A 179 -0.24 4.56 3.08
C HIS A 179 -0.03 4.91 1.61
N PRO A 180 1.05 4.44 0.98
CA PRO A 180 1.09 4.41 -0.46
C PRO A 180 0.05 3.42 -0.95
N ILE A 181 -0.52 3.72 -2.10
CA ILE A 181 -1.51 2.82 -2.70
C ILE A 181 -0.93 2.31 -3.99
N ASP A 182 -0.66 1.02 -3.98
CA ASP A 182 0.21 0.39 -4.95
C ASP A 182 -0.53 -0.64 -5.79
N GLY A 183 -0.02 -0.86 -6.99
CA GLY A 183 -0.78 -1.58 -7.99
C GLY A 183 -0.18 -1.58 -9.37
N ILE A 184 -0.88 -2.19 -10.32
CA ILE A 184 -0.56 -2.08 -11.74
C ILE A 184 -1.38 -0.96 -12.36
N ALA A 185 -0.73 -0.01 -13.02
CA ALA A 185 -1.39 1.12 -13.65
C ALA A 185 -2.44 0.66 -14.67
N ALA A 186 -3.62 1.28 -14.65
CA ALA A 186 -4.73 0.92 -15.53
C ALA A 186 -4.44 1.13 -17.01
N ASP A 187 -3.54 2.06 -17.34
CA ASP A 187 -3.08 2.37 -18.69
C ASP A 187 -1.82 1.59 -19.09
N TYR A 188 -1.29 0.74 -18.20
CA TYR A 188 -0.15 -0.09 -18.52
C TYR A 188 -0.50 -1.11 -19.62
N THR A 189 0.19 -0.97 -20.75
CA THR A 189 0.21 -1.99 -21.79
C THR A 189 1.55 -2.70 -21.71
N PRO A 190 1.59 -4.01 -21.40
CA PRO A 190 2.84 -4.76 -21.44
C PRO A 190 3.51 -4.56 -22.79
N GLY A 191 4.79 -4.19 -22.78
CA GLY A 191 5.57 -4.16 -24.00
C GLY A 191 5.55 -5.54 -24.67
N PRO A 192 5.69 -5.63 -26.01
CA PRO A 192 5.77 -6.92 -26.68
C PRO A 192 6.87 -7.73 -26.00
N THR A 193 6.49 -8.86 -25.39
CA THR A 193 7.44 -9.83 -24.87
C THR A 193 8.40 -10.10 -26.01
N ARG A 194 9.67 -9.71 -25.87
CA ARG A 194 10.68 -10.13 -26.83
C ARG A 194 10.76 -11.63 -26.67
N THR A 195 10.03 -12.36 -27.50
CA THR A 195 10.26 -13.78 -27.71
C THR A 195 11.67 -13.85 -28.27
N TYR A 196 12.65 -14.01 -27.38
CA TYR A 196 13.97 -14.45 -27.79
C TYR A 196 13.71 -15.78 -28.47
N SER A 197 13.76 -15.77 -29.80
CA SER A 197 13.82 -16.99 -30.56
C SER A 197 15.16 -17.59 -30.16
N ASP A 198 15.12 -18.58 -29.27
CA ASP A 198 16.29 -19.35 -28.88
C ASP A 198 16.87 -19.98 -30.15
N GLY A 199 17.81 -19.24 -30.74
CA GLY A 199 18.69 -19.72 -31.79
C GLY A 199 19.60 -20.77 -31.18
N ASN A 200 19.16 -22.02 -31.26
CA ASN A 200 19.96 -23.24 -31.38
C ASN A 200 21.41 -23.11 -30.88
N SER A 201 21.66 -23.43 -29.61
CA SER A 201 23.00 -23.53 -29.06
C SER A 201 23.14 -24.81 -28.24
N SER A 202 23.92 -25.74 -28.81
CA SER A 202 24.46 -26.94 -28.15
C SER A 202 25.05 -26.64 -26.76
N PRO A 203 25.11 -27.61 -25.83
CA PRO A 203 25.58 -27.38 -24.48
C PRO A 203 27.08 -27.10 -24.49
N ARG A 204 27.48 -25.87 -24.16
CA ARG A 204 28.87 -25.55 -23.80
C ARG A 204 28.94 -25.20 -22.32
N ILE A 205 29.57 -26.11 -21.58
CA ILE A 205 30.07 -25.93 -20.23
C ILE A 205 31.12 -24.80 -20.26
N GLY A 206 30.99 -23.80 -19.37
CA GLY A 206 32.11 -22.88 -19.13
C GLY A 206 31.78 -21.55 -18.46
N SER A 207 32.09 -21.50 -17.18
CA SER A 207 32.70 -20.37 -16.43
C SER A 207 31.87 -19.13 -16.11
N SER A 208 31.79 -18.90 -14.80
CA SER A 208 31.36 -17.72 -14.08
C SER A 208 32.14 -16.44 -14.44
N THR A 209 31.42 -15.35 -14.67
CA THR A 209 31.89 -13.98 -14.40
C THR A 209 30.74 -13.19 -13.79
N LEU A 210 31.01 -12.69 -12.58
CA LEU A 210 30.19 -11.73 -11.85
C LEU A 210 30.33 -10.38 -12.55
N ASP A 211 29.23 -9.78 -12.98
CA ASP A 211 29.20 -8.35 -13.30
C ASP A 211 28.16 -7.64 -12.43
N GLU A 212 28.72 -6.82 -11.56
CA GLU A 212 28.12 -5.94 -10.59
C GLU A 212 27.61 -4.69 -11.30
N SER A 213 26.28 -4.58 -11.46
CA SER A 213 25.65 -3.35 -11.97
C SER A 213 25.15 -2.52 -10.79
N SER A 214 25.97 -1.58 -10.35
CA SER A 214 25.65 -0.59 -9.33
C SER A 214 24.60 0.41 -9.84
N GLY A 215 23.36 0.28 -9.38
CA GLY A 215 22.38 1.38 -9.44
C GLY A 215 22.61 2.38 -8.30
N PRO A 216 22.31 3.68 -8.48
CA PRO A 216 22.56 4.70 -7.47
C PRO A 216 21.67 4.47 -6.25
N LYS A 217 22.29 4.10 -5.12
CA LYS A 217 21.65 4.15 -3.80
C LYS A 217 21.41 5.61 -3.43
N GLN A 218 20.18 6.07 -3.57
CA GLN A 218 19.73 7.26 -2.89
C GLN A 218 19.48 6.87 -1.43
N GLU A 219 20.50 7.04 -0.58
CA GLU A 219 20.42 6.92 0.88
C GLU A 219 19.49 8.01 1.42
N GLY A 220 18.19 7.72 1.39
CA GLY A 220 17.20 8.40 2.20
C GLY A 220 17.39 8.00 3.65
N ASN A 221 18.05 8.85 4.43
CA ASN A 221 18.25 8.66 5.86
C ASN A 221 16.93 8.85 6.61
N SER A 222 16.01 7.89 6.53
CA SER A 222 14.81 7.85 7.38
C SER A 222 15.21 7.48 8.81
N ARG A 223 15.81 8.44 9.52
CA ARG A 223 15.90 8.39 10.97
C ARG A 223 14.51 8.73 11.50
N ALA A 224 13.73 7.70 11.82
CA ALA A 224 12.51 7.85 12.58
C ALA A 224 12.85 8.54 13.91
N ALA A 225 12.63 9.86 13.98
CA ALA A 225 12.68 10.59 15.24
C ALA A 225 11.50 10.09 16.07
N LEU A 226 11.80 9.58 17.26
CA LEU A 226 10.77 9.19 18.23
C LEU A 226 10.12 10.50 18.72
N VAL A 227 8.93 10.81 18.21
CA VAL A 227 8.21 12.04 18.53
C VAL A 227 7.52 11.86 19.88
N ILE A 228 8.20 12.24 20.97
CA ILE A 228 7.54 12.36 22.28
C ILE A 228 6.76 13.68 22.27
N GLY A 229 5.48 13.61 21.92
CA GLY A 229 4.57 14.74 22.04
C GLY A 229 4.22 14.99 23.50
N PHE A 230 4.52 16.17 24.03
CA PHE A 230 3.93 16.59 25.30
C PHE A 230 2.44 16.89 25.08
N LEU A 231 1.56 16.04 25.61
CA LEU A 231 0.13 16.29 25.73
C LEU A 231 -0.10 17.49 26.65
N LEU A 232 -0.25 18.69 26.07
CA LEU A 232 -0.80 19.84 26.79
C LEU A 232 -2.31 19.63 26.93
N ALA A 233 -2.71 18.80 27.89
CA ALA A 233 -4.10 18.71 28.33
C ALA A 233 -4.49 20.07 28.94
N SER A 234 -5.11 20.93 28.14
CA SER A 234 -5.75 22.14 28.63
C SER A 234 -6.97 21.70 29.44
N VAL A 235 -6.80 21.55 30.76
CA VAL A 235 -7.91 21.37 31.69
C VAL A 235 -8.68 22.69 31.72
N LEU A 236 -9.69 22.81 30.85
CA LEU A 236 -10.72 23.83 30.99
C LEU A 236 -11.65 23.38 32.12
N VAL A 237 -11.35 23.82 33.34
CA VAL A 237 -12.31 23.80 34.44
C VAL A 237 -13.39 24.83 34.11
N TRP A 238 -14.61 24.35 33.89
CA TRP A 238 -15.82 25.17 33.91
C TRP A 238 -16.47 25.09 35.29
#